data_AF-A0A836ZSD3-F1
#
_entry.id   AF-A0A836ZSD3-F1
#
_cell.length_a   1.000
_cell.length_b   1.000
_cell.length_c   1.000
_cell.angle_alpha   90.00
_cell.angle_beta   90.00
_cell.angle_gamma   90.00
#
_symmetry.space_group_name_H-M   'P 1'
#
loop_
_entity.id
_entity.type
_entity.pdbx_description
1 polymer ?
#
loop_
_entity_poly.entity_id
_entity_poly.type
_entity_poly.pdbx_seq_one_letter_code
_entity_poly.pdbx_strand_id
1 'polypeptide(L)'
;ETRRGRREAADQAEAIIDLQVARYVETLQATARQAPLKRLRAFGDSTRDELLAKARQQLHNGKAADEVLEQLAHALTNRLLHPPTAALRDAALNNDLELTTAADRLFPEKPGYRHPPIATPIVRTDDADPAP
;
A
#
# COMPACT_ATOMS: atom_id res chain seq x y z
N GLU A 1 -29.83 51.76 -5.89
CA GLU A 1 -29.58 50.52 -6.65
C GLU A 1 -28.44 49.64 -6.09
N THR A 2 -27.46 50.20 -5.37
CA THR A 2 -26.26 49.48 -4.89
C THR A 2 -26.43 48.48 -3.75
N ARG A 3 -27.49 48.54 -2.93
CA ARG A 3 -27.68 47.62 -1.78
C ARG A 3 -28.29 46.27 -2.17
N ARG A 4 -29.17 46.26 -3.17
CA ARG A 4 -29.87 45.05 -3.63
C ARG A 4 -28.94 44.14 -4.41
N GLY A 5 -28.18 44.70 -5.36
CA GLY A 5 -27.14 43.95 -6.08
C GLY A 5 -26.01 43.43 -5.17
N ARG A 6 -25.68 44.14 -4.07
CA ARG A 6 -24.73 43.62 -3.06
C ARG A 6 -25.27 42.43 -2.27
N ARG A 7 -26.57 42.41 -1.98
CA ARG A 7 -27.22 41.26 -1.33
C ARG A 7 -27.31 40.07 -2.27
N GLU A 8 -27.79 40.28 -3.49
CA GLU A 8 -27.89 39.22 -4.50
C GLU A 8 -26.51 38.62 -4.82
N ALA A 9 -25.45 39.44 -4.89
CA ALA A 9 -24.08 38.95 -5.04
C ALA A 9 -23.55 38.19 -3.81
N ALA A 10 -23.94 38.59 -2.60
CA ALA A 10 -23.58 37.89 -1.37
C ALA A 10 -24.27 36.52 -1.29
N ASP A 11 -25.57 36.45 -1.61
CA ASP A 11 -26.35 35.21 -1.63
C ASP A 11 -25.77 34.22 -2.66
N GLN A 12 -25.36 34.73 -3.83
CA GLN A 12 -24.67 33.93 -4.85
C GLN A 12 -23.31 33.43 -4.37
N ALA A 13 -22.53 34.27 -3.69
CA ALA A 13 -21.24 33.88 -3.14
C ALA A 13 -21.40 32.79 -2.06
N GLU A 14 -22.41 32.90 -1.20
CA GLU A 14 -22.71 31.92 -0.16
C GLU A 14 -23.11 30.56 -0.78
N ALA A 15 -23.97 30.57 -1.80
CA ALA A 15 -24.33 29.36 -2.53
C ALA A 15 -23.12 28.69 -3.24
N ILE A 16 -22.19 29.50 -3.78
CA ILE A 16 -20.95 28.99 -4.36
C ILE A 16 -20.06 28.36 -3.27
N ILE A 17 -19.93 29.02 -2.12
CA ILE A 17 -19.14 28.52 -0.99
C ILE A 17 -19.69 27.19 -0.50
N ASP A 18 -21.01 27.09 -0.27
CA ASP A 18 -21.64 25.86 0.21
C ASP A 18 -21.41 24.68 -0.75
N LEU A 19 -21.54 24.93 -2.06
CA LEU A 19 -21.26 23.93 -3.09
C LEU A 19 -19.80 23.47 -3.06
N GLN A 20 -18.84 24.39 -2.91
CA GLN A 20 -17.42 24.05 -2.87
C GLN A 20 -17.02 23.33 -1.58
N VAL A 21 -17.61 23.69 -0.45
CA VAL A 21 -17.42 22.99 0.84
C VAL A 21 -17.94 21.55 0.73
N ALA A 22 -19.13 21.35 0.16
CA ALA A 22 -19.68 20.02 -0.06
C ALA A 22 -18.75 19.13 -0.92
N ARG A 23 -18.24 19.67 -2.05
CA ARG A 23 -17.28 18.98 -2.92
C ARG A 23 -15.96 18.68 -2.24
N TYR A 24 -15.46 19.60 -1.41
CA TYR A 24 -14.23 19.40 -0.65
C TYR A 24 -14.39 18.27 0.37
N VAL A 25 -15.51 18.25 1.11
CA VAL A 25 -15.82 17.17 2.06
C VAL A 25 -15.94 15.82 1.34
N GLU A 26 -16.58 15.77 0.18
CA GLU A 26 -16.66 14.56 -0.64
C GLU A 26 -15.26 14.08 -1.08
N THR A 27 -14.40 15.00 -1.51
CA THR A 27 -13.02 14.70 -1.92
C THR A 27 -12.17 14.21 -0.73
N LEU A 28 -12.33 14.80 0.45
CA LEU A 28 -11.67 14.35 1.67
C LEU A 28 -12.11 12.93 2.04
N GLN A 29 -13.41 12.64 2.01
CA GLN A 29 -13.93 11.31 2.28
C GLN A 29 -13.42 10.28 1.26
N ALA A 30 -13.39 10.63 -0.03
CA ALA A 30 -12.83 9.79 -1.09
C ALA A 30 -11.34 9.48 -0.84
N THR A 31 -10.57 10.49 -0.41
CA THR A 31 -9.14 10.34 -0.09
C THR A 31 -8.93 9.48 1.16
N ALA A 32 -9.75 9.66 2.21
CA ALA A 32 -9.71 8.86 3.43
C ALA A 32 -9.97 7.38 3.15
N ARG A 33 -10.90 7.06 2.24
CA ARG A 33 -11.18 5.68 1.81
C ARG A 33 -9.98 5.01 1.13
N GLN A 34 -9.10 5.78 0.47
CA GLN A 34 -7.90 5.26 -0.19
C GLN A 34 -6.68 5.19 0.73
N ALA A 35 -6.70 5.87 1.88
CA ALA A 35 -5.55 5.95 2.79
C ALA A 35 -5.10 4.57 3.34
N PRO A 36 -6.00 3.64 3.73
CA PRO A 36 -5.59 2.29 4.15
C PRO A 36 -4.83 1.53 3.05
N LEU A 37 -5.30 1.61 1.81
CA LEU A 37 -4.65 0.95 0.66
C LEU A 37 -3.27 1.54 0.38
N LYS A 38 -3.12 2.87 0.44
CA LYS A 38 -1.82 3.54 0.28
C LYS A 38 -0.84 3.12 1.38
N ARG A 39 -1.28 3.08 2.64
CA ARG A 39 -0.45 2.60 3.76
C ARG A 39 -0.03 1.15 3.60
N LEU A 40 -0.94 0.28 3.17
CA LEU A 40 -0.64 -1.13 2.95
C LEU A 40 0.44 -1.32 1.87
N ARG A 41 0.32 -0.61 0.74
CA ARG A 41 1.33 -0.65 -0.33
C ARG A 41 2.68 -0.12 0.14
N ALA A 42 2.68 1.05 0.80
CA ALA A 42 3.89 1.66 1.33
C ALA A 42 4.62 0.73 2.32
N PHE A 43 3.86 0.06 3.21
CA PHE A 43 4.43 -0.92 4.15
C PHE A 43 5.06 -2.12 3.43
N GLY A 44 4.43 -2.61 2.37
CA GLY A 44 4.96 -3.70 1.56
C GLY A 44 6.25 -3.31 0.84
N ASP A 45 6.25 -2.16 0.17
CA ASP A 45 7.41 -1.65 -0.56
C ASP A 45 8.58 -1.35 0.38
N SER A 46 8.35 -0.66 1.50
CA SER A 46 9.40 -0.34 2.47
C SER A 46 10.03 -1.60 3.07
N THR A 47 9.20 -2.61 3.37
CA THR A 47 9.66 -3.89 3.93
C THR A 47 10.51 -4.66 2.91
N ARG A 48 10.05 -4.73 1.66
CA ARG A 48 10.80 -5.36 0.56
C ARG A 48 12.17 -4.71 0.42
N ASP A 49 12.21 -3.38 0.32
CA ASP A 49 13.44 -2.63 0.03
C ASP A 49 14.46 -2.77 1.18
N GLU A 50 14.00 -2.75 2.44
CA GLU A 50 14.84 -2.97 3.62
C GLU A 50 15.48 -4.37 3.62
N LEU A 51 14.67 -5.42 3.40
CA LEU A 51 15.16 -6.79 3.45
C LEU A 51 16.04 -7.12 2.23
N LEU A 52 15.71 -6.57 1.06
CA LEU A 52 16.50 -6.74 -0.15
C LEU A 52 17.87 -6.06 -0.04
N ALA A 53 17.95 -4.88 0.59
CA ALA A 53 19.24 -4.24 0.88
C ALA A 53 20.11 -5.12 1.81
N LYS A 54 19.51 -5.70 2.86
CA LYS A 54 20.20 -6.63 3.77
C LYS A 54 20.68 -7.88 3.05
N ALA A 55 19.83 -8.48 2.22
CA ALA A 55 20.17 -9.65 1.41
C ALA A 55 21.34 -9.34 0.46
N ARG A 56 21.31 -8.20 -0.23
CA ARG A 56 22.42 -7.75 -1.08
C ARG A 56 23.72 -7.62 -0.30
N GLN A 57 23.68 -7.04 0.90
CA GLN A 57 24.90 -6.93 1.72
C GLN A 57 25.45 -8.31 2.10
N GLN A 58 24.59 -9.24 2.47
CA GLN A 58 25.00 -10.62 2.80
C GLN A 58 25.66 -11.33 1.62
N LEU A 59 25.13 -11.15 0.40
CA LEU A 59 25.72 -11.69 -0.82
C LEU A 59 27.10 -11.09 -1.10
N HIS A 60 27.26 -9.77 -0.97
CA HIS A 60 28.57 -9.12 -1.14
C HIS A 60 29.59 -9.60 -0.10
N ASN A 61 29.13 -9.98 1.09
CA ASN A 61 29.97 -10.54 2.16
C ASN A 61 30.30 -12.03 1.93
N GLY A 62 29.90 -12.62 0.80
CA GLY A 62 30.23 -14.00 0.43
C GLY A 62 29.33 -15.08 1.03
N LYS A 63 28.15 -14.72 1.57
CA LYS A 63 27.17 -15.74 1.98
C LYS A 63 26.62 -16.51 0.78
N ALA A 64 26.26 -17.77 1.00
CA ALA A 64 25.64 -18.61 -0.02
C ALA A 64 24.30 -17.99 -0.48
N ALA A 65 24.08 -17.93 -1.79
CA ALA A 65 22.90 -17.27 -2.34
C ALA A 65 21.59 -17.94 -1.91
N ASP A 66 21.57 -19.27 -1.87
CA ASP A 66 20.38 -20.04 -1.45
C ASP A 66 19.98 -19.71 -0.01
N GLU A 67 20.94 -19.65 0.91
CA GLU A 67 20.70 -19.29 2.33
C GLU A 67 20.12 -17.87 2.45
N VAL A 68 20.67 -16.92 1.69
CA VAL A 68 20.20 -15.52 1.71
C VAL A 68 18.78 -15.41 1.15
N LEU A 69 18.47 -16.15 0.09
CA LEU A 69 17.14 -16.14 -0.54
C LEU A 69 16.08 -16.77 0.37
N GLU A 70 16.40 -17.88 1.04
CA GLU A 70 15.52 -18.50 2.04
C GLU A 70 15.25 -17.53 3.20
N GLN A 71 16.29 -16.91 3.73
CA GLN A 71 16.16 -15.91 4.80
C GLN A 71 15.32 -14.72 4.37
N LEU A 72 15.51 -14.20 3.15
CA LEU A 72 14.73 -13.11 2.59
C LEU A 72 13.25 -13.50 2.48
N ALA A 73 12.95 -14.66 1.90
CA ALA A 73 11.59 -15.14 1.70
C ALA A 73 10.85 -15.32 3.04
N HIS A 74 11.50 -15.95 4.02
CA HIS A 74 10.95 -16.11 5.36
C HIS A 74 10.75 -14.77 6.07
N ALA A 75 11.76 -13.90 6.05
CA ALA A 75 11.68 -12.60 6.71
C ALA A 75 10.59 -11.72 6.11
N LEU A 76 10.48 -11.68 4.78
CA LEU A 76 9.47 -10.88 4.08
C LEU A 76 8.07 -11.38 4.40
N THR A 77 7.84 -12.69 4.32
CA THR A 77 6.54 -13.30 4.61
C THR A 77 6.11 -13.00 6.05
N ASN A 78 7.02 -13.23 7.02
CA ASN A 78 6.72 -12.98 8.42
C ASN A 78 6.45 -11.51 8.70
N ARG A 79 7.23 -10.58 8.12
CA ARG A 79 7.05 -9.15 8.34
C ARG A 79 5.71 -8.65 7.77
N LEU A 80 5.31 -9.15 6.61
CA LEU A 80 4.04 -8.77 5.97
C LEU A 80 2.82 -9.36 6.70
N LEU A 81 2.92 -10.59 7.19
CA LEU A 81 1.80 -11.27 7.84
C LEU A 81 1.66 -10.95 9.34
N HIS A 82 2.73 -10.50 10.00
CA HIS A 82 2.67 -10.25 11.44
C HIS A 82 1.59 -9.22 11.84
N PRO A 83 1.50 -8.02 11.23
CA PRO A 83 0.45 -7.06 11.59
C PRO A 83 -0.98 -7.57 11.43
N PRO A 84 -1.40 -8.15 10.28
CA PRO A 84 -2.76 -8.66 10.14
C PRO A 84 -3.02 -9.87 11.05
N THR A 85 -2.06 -10.78 11.24
CA THR A 85 -2.25 -11.91 12.15
C THR A 85 -2.38 -11.45 13.61
N ALA A 86 -1.61 -10.44 14.04
CA ALA A 86 -1.75 -9.88 15.38
C ALA A 86 -3.13 -9.23 15.58
N ALA A 87 -3.56 -8.38 14.64
CA ALA A 87 -4.87 -7.74 14.69
C ALA A 87 -6.02 -8.75 14.74
N LEU A 88 -5.91 -9.87 14.00
CA LEU A 88 -6.91 -10.93 14.01
C LEU A 88 -6.97 -11.71 15.33
N ARG A 89 -5.82 -11.98 15.95
CA ARG A 89 -5.80 -12.58 17.29
C ARG A 89 -6.47 -11.67 18.32
N ASP A 90 -6.18 -10.37 18.27
CA ASP A 90 -6.79 -9.40 19.17
C ASP A 90 -8.30 -9.29 18.94
N ALA A 91 -8.77 -9.28 17.70
CA ALA A 91 -10.20 -9.30 17.38
C ALA A 91 -10.90 -10.57 17.87
N ALA A 92 -10.26 -11.74 17.75
CA ALA A 92 -10.80 -12.98 18.28
C ALA A 92 -10.97 -12.94 19.81
N LEU A 93 -10.02 -12.31 20.53
CA LEU A 93 -10.11 -12.14 21.98
C LEU A 93 -11.19 -11.14 22.39
N ASN A 94 -11.41 -10.10 21.59
CA ASN A 94 -12.37 -9.03 21.87
C ASN A 94 -13.76 -9.28 21.25
N ASN A 95 -13.97 -10.44 20.61
CA ASN A 95 -15.21 -10.82 19.93
C ASN A 95 -15.62 -9.79 18.83
N ASP A 96 -14.63 -9.22 18.14
CA ASP A 96 -14.84 -8.29 17.02
C ASP A 96 -15.11 -9.09 15.73
N LEU A 97 -16.40 -9.32 15.49
CA LEU A 97 -16.89 -10.06 14.33
C LEU A 97 -16.77 -9.28 13.00
N GLU A 98 -16.65 -7.96 13.06
CA GLU A 98 -16.52 -7.14 11.87
C GLU A 98 -15.13 -7.34 11.25
N LEU A 99 -14.09 -7.31 12.08
CA LEU A 99 -12.72 -7.51 11.61
C LEU A 99 -12.48 -8.93 11.10
N THR A 100 -13.05 -9.95 11.75
CA THR A 100 -12.92 -11.35 11.29
C THR A 100 -13.60 -11.55 9.93
N THR A 101 -14.82 -11.03 9.76
CA THR A 101 -15.54 -11.07 8.47
C THR A 101 -14.79 -10.32 7.37
N ALA A 102 -14.16 -9.18 7.70
CA ALA A 102 -13.34 -8.44 6.76
C ALA A 102 -12.09 -9.23 6.34
N ALA A 103 -11.45 -9.93 7.29
CA ALA A 103 -10.28 -10.75 7.00
C ALA A 103 -10.57 -11.92 6.06
N ASP A 104 -11.71 -12.59 6.20
CA ASP A 104 -12.13 -13.66 5.28
C ASP A 104 -12.23 -13.17 3.83
N ARG A 105 -12.61 -11.90 3.65
CA ARG A 105 -12.66 -11.25 2.32
C ARG A 105 -11.28 -10.83 1.81
N LEU A 106 -10.38 -10.42 2.70
CA LEU A 106 -9.04 -9.95 2.36
C LEU A 106 -8.04 -11.10 2.12
N PHE A 107 -8.20 -12.21 2.83
CA PHE A 107 -7.29 -13.37 2.81
C PHE A 107 -8.05 -14.68 2.50
N PRO A 108 -8.61 -14.84 1.29
CA PRO A 108 -9.31 -16.08 0.93
C PRO A 108 -8.33 -17.26 0.78
N GLU A 109 -8.78 -18.47 1.15
CA GLU A 109 -7.99 -19.71 1.00
C GLU A 109 -7.49 -19.96 -0.43
N LYS A 110 -8.26 -19.49 -1.42
CA LYS A 110 -7.92 -19.54 -2.84
C LYS A 110 -8.10 -18.15 -3.44
N PRO A 111 -7.01 -17.45 -3.82
CA PRO A 111 -7.16 -16.19 -4.53
C PRO A 111 -7.82 -16.47 -5.89
N GLY A 112 -8.88 -15.71 -6.21
CA GLY A 112 -9.56 -15.78 -7.51
C GLY A 112 -8.75 -15.25 -8.70
N TYR A 113 -7.47 -14.92 -8.46
CA TYR A 113 -6.53 -14.40 -9.45
C TYR A 113 -5.29 -15.30 -9.47
N ARG A 114 -4.86 -15.70 -10.68
CA ARG A 114 -3.56 -16.37 -10.90
C ARG A 114 -2.52 -15.30 -11.22
N HIS A 115 -1.44 -15.24 -10.43
CA HIS A 115 -0.27 -14.50 -10.87
C HIS A 115 0.33 -15.23 -12.09
N PRO A 116 0.55 -14.53 -13.22
CA PRO A 116 1.28 -15.15 -14.33
C PRO A 116 2.67 -15.57 -13.82
N PRO A 117 3.18 -16.74 -14.23
CA PRO A 117 4.52 -17.17 -13.85
C PRO A 117 5.51 -16.07 -14.26
N ILE A 118 6.41 -15.71 -13.34
CA ILE A 118 7.48 -14.73 -13.62
C ILE A 118 8.30 -15.32 -14.77
N ALA A 119 8.15 -14.77 -15.97
CA ALA A 119 8.96 -15.15 -17.13
C ALA A 119 10.35 -14.54 -16.93
N THR A 120 11.26 -15.26 -16.29
CA THR A 120 12.66 -14.87 -16.23
C THR A 120 13.29 -15.10 -17.61
N PRO A 121 13.94 -14.08 -18.19
CA PRO A 121 15.39 -14.15 -18.22
C PRO A 121 16.00 -12.80 -17.86
N ILE A 122 16.67 -12.73 -16.70
CA ILE A 122 17.59 -11.64 -16.40
C ILE A 122 18.91 -11.97 -17.11
N VAL A 123 18.94 -11.84 -18.44
CA VAL A 123 20.23 -11.74 -19.14
C VAL A 123 20.70 -10.32 -18.89
N ARG A 124 21.58 -10.17 -17.90
CA ARG A 124 22.45 -9.01 -17.80
C ARG A 124 23.42 -9.15 -18.98
N THR A 125 23.15 -8.48 -20.10
CA THR A 125 24.18 -8.27 -21.12
C THR A 125 25.18 -7.30 -20.50
N ASP A 126 26.18 -7.90 -19.87
CA ASP A 126 27.48 -7.31 -19.64
C ASP A 126 28.14 -7.17 -21.01
N ASP A 127 27.83 -6.09 -21.72
CA ASP A 127 28.65 -5.60 -22.81
C ASP A 127 29.34 -4.33 -22.31
N ALA A 128 30.45 -4.56 -21.62
CA ALA A 128 31.54 -3.62 -21.63
C ALA A 128 32.08 -3.51 -23.06
N ASP A 129 31.99 -2.32 -23.66
CA ASP A 129 33.17 -1.71 -24.26
C ASP A 129 33.04 -0.17 -24.25
N PRO A 130 33.97 0.56 -23.62
CA PRO A 130 34.03 2.02 -23.68
C PRO A 130 34.94 2.45 -24.82
N ALA A 131 34.46 3.25 -25.77
CA ALA A 131 35.35 4.03 -26.65
C ALA A 131 34.61 5.08 -27.47
N PRO A 132 35.29 6.13 -27.98
CA PRO A 132 36.44 6.85 -27.43
C PRO A 132 36.12 8.34 -27.15
#